data_AF-A0A1B4Y7G5-F1
#
_entry.id   AF-A0A1B4Y7G5-F1
#
_cell.length_a   1.000
_cell.length_b   1.000
_cell.length_c   1.000
_cell.angle_alpha   90.00
_cell.angle_beta   90.00
_cell.angle_gamma   90.00
#
_symmetry.space_group_name_H-M   'P 1'
#
loop_
_entity.id
_entity.type
_entity.pdbx_description
1 polymer ?
#
loop_
_entity_poly.entity_id
_entity_poly.type
_entity_poly.pdbx_seq_one_letter_code
_entity_poly.pdbx_strand_id
1 'polypeptide(L)'
;MAEAKTGAKATKSAAAGAADGASKEKGPKHTPSTPKPRGRRKTRIGYVVSDKMQKTIVVELEDRVRHPLYGKIIRTTKKVKVHDEHSAAGIGDRVSLMETRPLSATKRWRLVEILEKAK
;
A
#
# COMPACT_ATOMS: atom_id res chain seq x y z
N MET A 1 17.02 -3.52 54.88
CA MET A 1 16.54 -2.15 54.62
C MET A 1 15.97 -2.17 53.21
N ALA A 2 14.71 -2.55 52.99
CA ALA A 2 13.48 -1.73 53.15
C ALA A 2 13.61 -0.45 52.30
N GLU A 3 12.81 -0.12 51.29
CA GLU A 3 11.36 -0.21 51.02
C GLU A 3 11.17 0.01 49.49
N ALA A 4 10.02 -0.07 48.80
CA ALA A 4 8.75 -0.76 48.92
C ALA A 4 8.05 -0.57 47.54
N LYS A 5 7.25 -1.57 47.17
CA LYS A 5 6.45 -1.67 45.95
C LYS A 5 5.07 -1.07 46.25
N THR A 6 4.55 -0.12 45.46
CA THR A 6 3.08 0.12 45.42
C THR A 6 2.61 0.53 44.02
N GLY A 7 1.68 -0.25 43.48
CA GLY A 7 0.91 0.08 42.29
C GLY A 7 -0.35 0.85 42.70
N ALA A 8 -0.67 1.90 41.94
CA ALA A 8 -1.89 2.66 42.11
C ALA A 8 -3.03 2.00 41.34
N LYS A 9 -3.92 1.32 42.07
CA LYS A 9 -5.23 0.86 41.61
C LYS A 9 -6.20 2.02 41.72
N ALA A 10 -6.61 2.61 40.61
CA ALA A 10 -7.67 3.62 40.59
C ALA A 10 -9.03 2.95 40.86
N THR A 11 -9.69 3.42 41.91
CA THR A 11 -11.00 2.99 42.40
C THR A 11 -12.13 3.73 41.70
N LYS A 12 -13.25 3.02 41.54
CA LYS A 12 -14.56 3.43 41.03
C LYS A 12 -15.00 4.83 41.49
N SER A 13 -15.50 5.63 40.56
CA SER A 13 -16.60 6.57 40.83
C SER A 13 -17.90 5.97 40.29
N ALA A 14 -18.91 5.97 41.16
CA ALA A 14 -20.27 5.60 40.87
C ALA A 14 -21.01 6.82 40.27
N ALA A 15 -21.87 6.57 39.28
CA ALA A 15 -23.04 7.39 39.01
C ALA A 15 -24.23 6.44 38.88
N ALA A 16 -25.21 6.64 39.75
CA ALA A 16 -26.46 5.91 39.79
C ALA A 16 -27.52 6.63 38.95
N GLY A 17 -28.44 5.85 38.37
CA GLY A 17 -29.83 6.24 38.16
C GLY A 17 -30.24 6.66 36.75
N ALA A 18 -30.88 5.74 36.02
CA ALA A 18 -32.28 5.87 35.61
C ALA A 18 -32.63 4.66 34.72
N ALA A 19 -33.50 3.78 35.21
CA ALA A 19 -34.31 2.91 34.37
C ALA A 19 -35.56 3.71 34.02
N ASP A 20 -35.67 4.15 32.76
CA ASP A 20 -36.86 4.83 32.26
C ASP A 20 -37.16 4.35 30.84
N GLY A 21 -38.43 3.97 30.63
CA GLY A 21 -39.10 3.81 29.35
C GLY A 21 -38.41 3.00 28.25
N ALA A 22 -38.78 1.72 28.10
CA ALA A 22 -38.56 1.00 26.86
C ALA A 22 -39.49 1.54 25.75
N SER A 23 -39.18 2.72 25.19
CA SER A 23 -39.74 3.16 23.93
C SER A 23 -39.10 2.34 22.81
N LYS A 24 -39.91 1.56 22.09
CA LYS A 24 -39.53 0.90 20.83
C LYS A 24 -39.37 1.95 19.73
N GLU A 25 -38.44 2.88 19.89
CA GLU A 25 -38.01 3.73 18.79
C GLU A 25 -36.95 2.97 18.01
N LYS A 26 -37.29 2.60 16.76
CA LYS A 26 -36.32 2.00 15.84
C LYS A 26 -35.15 2.98 15.72
N GLY A 27 -33.98 2.58 16.21
CA GLY A 27 -32.74 3.33 16.04
C GLY A 27 -32.49 3.71 14.58
N PRO A 28 -31.55 4.64 14.32
CA PRO A 28 -31.33 5.16 12.97
C PRO A 28 -31.12 4.01 11.98
N LYS A 29 -31.87 4.04 10.86
CA LYS A 29 -31.84 3.01 9.80
C LYS A 29 -30.43 2.82 9.20
N HIS A 30 -29.53 3.77 9.39
CA HIS A 30 -28.16 3.73 8.89
C HIS A 30 -27.18 4.34 9.90
N THR A 31 -26.26 3.52 10.41
CA THR A 31 -25.12 3.98 11.21
C THR A 31 -23.92 4.16 10.28
N PRO A 32 -23.27 5.34 10.23
CA PRO A 32 -22.08 5.51 9.41
C PRO A 32 -20.94 4.65 9.94
N SER A 33 -20.14 4.08 9.03
CA SER A 33 -18.98 3.28 9.39
C SER A 33 -17.84 4.15 9.92
N THR A 34 -17.12 3.64 10.92
CA THR A 34 -15.90 4.27 11.43
C THR A 34 -14.83 4.34 10.32
N PRO A 35 -14.24 5.51 10.04
CA PRO A 35 -13.24 5.65 8.99
C PRO A 35 -11.96 4.87 9.34
N LYS A 36 -11.63 3.86 8.53
CA LYS A 36 -10.38 3.09 8.63
C LYS A 36 -9.34 3.61 7.61
N PRO A 37 -8.07 3.80 8.01
CA PRO A 37 -7.03 4.20 7.06
C PRO A 37 -6.81 3.13 5.99
N ARG A 38 -6.67 3.55 4.73
CA ARG A 38 -6.37 2.65 3.60
C ARG A 38 -4.91 2.17 3.66
N GLY A 39 -4.69 0.91 3.29
CA GLY A 39 -3.35 0.32 3.16
C GLY A 39 -2.49 1.06 2.14
N ARG A 40 -1.18 1.14 2.41
CA ARG A 40 -0.20 1.73 1.49
C ARG A 40 0.21 0.71 0.44
N ARG A 41 0.14 1.09 -0.85
CA ARG A 41 0.61 0.28 -1.98
C ARG A 41 2.08 0.57 -2.23
N LYS A 42 2.85 -0.42 -2.69
CA LYS A 42 4.27 -0.22 -3.00
C LYS A 42 4.40 0.54 -4.32
N THR A 43 5.35 1.46 -4.35
CA THR A 43 5.76 2.19 -5.55
C THR A 43 7.19 1.77 -5.93
N ARG A 44 7.47 1.63 -7.21
CA ARG A 44 8.80 1.30 -7.75
C ARG A 44 9.09 2.15 -8.97
N ILE A 45 10.37 2.42 -9.20
CA ILE A 45 10.84 3.15 -10.38
C ILE A 45 11.63 2.17 -11.23
N GLY A 46 11.45 2.24 -12.55
CA GLY A 46 12.16 1.37 -13.48
C GLY A 46 12.24 1.98 -14.88
N TYR A 47 12.88 1.24 -15.78
CA TYR A 47 13.08 1.64 -17.17
C TYR A 47 12.20 0.82 -18.11
N VAL A 48 11.60 1.48 -19.10
CA VAL A 48 10.77 0.79 -20.10
C VAL A 48 11.66 0.06 -21.10
N VAL A 49 11.48 -1.26 -21.22
CA VAL A 49 12.22 -2.11 -22.16
C VAL A 49 11.41 -2.37 -23.44
N SER A 50 10.08 -2.43 -23.33
CA SER A 50 9.23 -2.70 -24.48
C SER A 50 7.84 -2.12 -24.32
N ASP A 51 7.34 -1.52 -25.40
CA ASP A 51 6.00 -0.95 -25.60
C ASP A 51 5.20 -1.69 -26.68
N LYS A 52 5.69 -2.84 -27.16
CA LYS A 52 5.11 -3.58 -28.31
C LYS A 52 3.69 -4.12 -28.07
N MET A 53 3.21 -4.10 -26.82
CA MET A 53 1.92 -4.66 -26.44
C MET A 53 0.87 -3.57 -26.29
N GLN A 54 -0.38 -3.88 -26.62
CA GLN A 54 -1.49 -2.96 -26.43
C GLN A 54 -1.71 -2.64 -24.95
N LYS A 55 -1.76 -1.33 -24.62
CA LYS A 55 -2.04 -0.80 -23.27
C LYS A 55 -1.16 -1.42 -22.17
N THR A 56 0.04 -1.85 -22.54
CA THR A 56 0.93 -2.60 -21.66
C THR A 56 2.38 -2.32 -22.00
N ILE A 57 3.15 -1.90 -21.00
CA ILE A 57 4.60 -1.74 -21.13
C ILE A 57 5.33 -2.77 -20.26
N VAL A 58 6.48 -3.23 -20.72
CA VAL A 58 7.39 -4.09 -19.96
C VAL A 58 8.45 -3.19 -19.33
N VAL A 59 8.49 -3.19 -18.01
CA VAL A 59 9.43 -2.36 -17.24
C VAL A 59 10.44 -3.25 -16.52
N GLU A 60 11.69 -2.82 -16.55
CA GLU A 60 12.78 -3.40 -15.81
C GLU A 60 12.91 -2.72 -14.44
N LEU A 61 12.74 -3.51 -13.38
CA LEU A 61 12.94 -3.11 -11.99
C LEU A 61 14.31 -3.59 -11.53
N GLU A 62 15.14 -2.66 -11.07
CA GLU A 62 16.40 -2.97 -10.41
C GLU A 62 16.23 -2.93 -8.89
N ASP A 63 16.58 -4.04 -8.23
CA ASP A 63 16.72 -4.11 -6.78
C ASP A 63 18.18 -4.45 -6.42
N ARG A 64 18.69 -3.86 -5.33
CA ARG A 64 20.00 -4.20 -4.76
C ARG A 64 19.82 -5.06 -3.53
N VAL A 65 20.25 -6.31 -3.60
CA VAL A 65 20.08 -7.30 -2.52
C VAL A 65 21.46 -7.79 -2.09
N ARG A 66 21.67 -7.96 -0.78
CA ARG A 66 22.91 -8.53 -0.24
C ARG A 66 22.85 -10.04 -0.37
N HIS A 67 23.93 -10.66 -0.85
CA HIS A 67 24.06 -12.09 -0.81
C HIS A 67 23.95 -12.57 0.65
N PRO A 68 23.11 -13.57 0.97
CA PRO A 68 22.79 -13.92 2.35
C PRO A 68 24.01 -14.36 3.17
N LEU A 69 24.95 -15.10 2.54
CA LEU A 69 26.17 -15.57 3.20
C LEU A 69 27.33 -14.55 3.11
N TYR A 70 27.73 -14.16 1.90
CA TYR A 70 28.91 -13.31 1.69
C TYR A 70 28.70 -11.80 1.90
N GLY A 71 27.46 -11.32 2.04
CA GLY A 71 27.17 -9.89 2.26
C GLY A 71 27.44 -8.95 1.08
N LYS A 72 28.00 -9.45 -0.04
CA LYS A 72 28.22 -8.71 -1.29
C LYS A 72 26.89 -8.18 -1.84
N ILE A 73 26.83 -6.88 -2.17
CA ILE A 73 25.64 -6.26 -2.77
C ILE A 73 25.58 -6.68 -4.25
N ILE A 74 24.48 -7.33 -4.63
CA ILE A 74 24.21 -7.82 -5.98
C ILE A 74 23.02 -7.05 -6.55
N ARG A 75 23.11 -6.65 -7.83
CA ARG A 75 21.99 -6.06 -8.58
C ARG A 75 21.13 -7.20 -9.12
N THR A 76 19.85 -7.19 -8.81
CA THR A 76 18.86 -8.15 -9.31
C THR A 76 17.84 -7.40 -10.17
N THR A 77 17.65 -7.90 -11.37
CA THR A 77 16.72 -7.34 -12.34
C THR A 77 15.45 -8.18 -12.40
N LYS A 78 14.28 -7.54 -12.40
CA LYS A 78 12.98 -8.20 -12.63
C LYS A 78 12.17 -7.46 -13.68
N LYS A 79 11.60 -8.20 -14.64
CA LYS A 79 10.68 -7.64 -15.65
C LYS A 79 9.24 -7.72 -15.15
N VAL A 80 8.53 -6.59 -15.20
CA VAL A 80 7.12 -6.51 -14.81
C VAL A 80 6.27 -5.96 -15.95
N LYS A 81 5.04 -6.47 -16.07
CA LYS A 81 4.05 -5.95 -17.02
C LYS A 81 3.20 -4.89 -16.32
N VAL A 82 3.21 -3.69 -16.89
CA VAL A 82 2.53 -2.51 -16.37
C VAL A 82 1.38 -2.16 -17.29
N HIS A 83 0.22 -1.82 -16.72
CA HIS A 83 -0.87 -1.26 -17.48
C HIS A 83 -0.74 0.26 -17.61
N ASP A 84 -0.85 0.73 -18.85
CA ASP A 84 -1.03 2.13 -19.21
C ASP A 84 -2.22 2.18 -20.18
N GLU A 85 -3.14 3.12 -19.97
CA GLU A 85 -4.34 3.28 -20.80
C GLU A 85 -4.08 4.12 -22.05
N HIS A 86 -3.20 5.12 -21.94
CA HIS A 86 -2.92 6.09 -22.99
C HIS A 86 -1.66 5.75 -23.80
N SER A 87 -0.93 4.69 -23.41
CA SER A 87 0.35 4.31 -24.03
C SER A 87 1.30 5.50 -24.16
N ALA A 88 1.43 6.29 -23.10
CA ALA A 88 2.16 7.56 -23.11
C ALA A 88 3.67 7.39 -22.91
N ALA A 89 4.11 6.24 -22.38
CA ALA A 89 5.51 5.92 -22.13
C ALA A 89 6.12 5.15 -23.32
N GLY A 90 7.26 5.63 -23.81
CA GLY A 90 8.06 4.99 -24.85
C GLY A 90 9.18 4.13 -24.27
N ILE A 91 9.92 3.46 -25.17
CA ILE A 91 11.11 2.67 -24.81
C ILE A 91 12.20 3.59 -24.24
N GLY A 92 12.84 3.17 -23.15
CA GLY A 92 13.93 3.90 -22.50
C GLY A 92 13.48 4.90 -21.42
N ASP A 93 12.18 5.16 -21.29
CA ASP A 93 11.66 6.10 -20.30
C ASP A 93 11.84 5.61 -18.87
N ARG A 94 12.09 6.54 -17.95
CA ARG A 94 12.11 6.31 -16.51
C ARG A 94 10.71 6.53 -15.95
N VAL A 95 10.11 5.46 -15.44
CA VAL A 95 8.68 5.47 -15.04
C VAL A 95 8.49 5.10 -13.58
N SER A 96 7.52 5.76 -12.94
CA SER A 96 7.03 5.46 -11.60
C SER A 96 5.80 4.53 -11.68
N LEU A 97 5.87 3.43 -10.94
CA LEU A 97 4.90 2.33 -10.98
C LEU A 97 4.28 2.10 -9.62
N MET A 98 2.99 1.76 -9.59
CA MET A 98 2.29 1.39 -8.37
C MET A 98 1.62 0.02 -8.49
N GLU A 99 1.70 -0.78 -7.42
CA GLU A 99 1.00 -2.06 -7.34
C GLU A 99 -0.51 -1.87 -7.33
N THR A 100 -1.22 -2.62 -8.17
CA THR A 100 -2.69 -2.58 -8.28
C THR A 100 -3.29 -3.98 -8.14
N ARG A 101 -4.63 -4.07 -8.12
CA ARG A 101 -5.31 -5.36 -8.25
C ARG A 101 -4.92 -6.03 -9.59
N PRO A 102 -4.97 -7.36 -9.70
CA PRO A 102 -4.73 -8.03 -10.98
C PRO A 102 -5.63 -7.46 -12.09
N LEU A 103 -5.03 -7.06 -13.20
CA LEU A 103 -5.76 -6.62 -14.41
C LEU A 103 -5.82 -7.71 -15.47
N SER A 104 -4.86 -8.64 -15.44
CA SER A 104 -4.75 -9.80 -16.32
C SER A 104 -3.90 -10.87 -15.61
N ALA A 105 -3.52 -11.97 -16.28
CA ALA A 105 -2.75 -13.06 -15.70
C ALA A 105 -1.44 -12.58 -15.04
N THR A 106 -0.68 -11.70 -15.70
CA THR A 106 0.64 -11.22 -15.20
C THR A 106 0.66 -9.73 -14.85
N LYS A 107 -0.34 -8.94 -15.27
CA LYS A 107 -0.38 -7.49 -15.05
C LYS A 107 -0.78 -7.17 -13.61
N ARG A 108 0.16 -6.65 -12.82
CA ARG A 108 -0.03 -6.28 -11.39
C ARG A 108 0.34 -4.83 -11.08
N TRP A 109 0.87 -4.11 -12.06
CA TRP A 109 1.38 -2.76 -11.90
C TRP A 109 0.63 -1.81 -12.82
N ARG A 110 0.46 -0.57 -12.40
CA ARG A 110 -0.06 0.53 -13.23
C ARG A 110 0.99 1.64 -13.33
N LEU A 111 0.99 2.33 -14.46
CA LEU A 111 1.77 3.55 -14.64
C LEU A 111 1.17 4.65 -13.75
N VAL A 112 2.03 5.39 -13.04
CA VAL A 112 1.63 6.57 -12.26
C VAL A 112 2.08 7.83 -12.96
N GLU A 113 3.37 7.89 -13.27
CA GLU A 113 4.01 9.08 -13.81
C GLU A 113 5.25 8.67 -14.61
N ILE A 114 5.53 9.43 -15.68
CA ILE A 114 6.78 9.35 -16.44
C ILE A 114 7.70 10.42 -15.85
N LEU A 115 8.78 10.01 -15.20
CA LEU A 115 9.69 10.92 -14.50
C LEU A 115 10.64 11.59 -15.49
N GLU A 116 11.25 10.80 -16.37
CA GLU A 116 12.21 11.27 -17.37
C GLU A 116 11.90 10.56 -18.68
N LYS A 117 11.70 11.34 -19.74
CA LYS A 117 11.62 10.81 -21.11
C LYS A 117 13.03 10.58 -21.65
N ALA A 118 13.22 9.48 -22.35
CA ALA A 118 14.47 9.22 -23.06
C ALA A 118 14.75 10.37 -24.05
N LYS A 119 15.99 10.84 -24.08
CA LYS A 119 16.47 11.87 -25.02
C LYS A 119 16.89 11.24 -26.35
#